data_AF-A0AA38PV47-F1
#
_entry.id   AF-A0AA38PV47-F1
#
_cell.length_a   1.000
_cell.length_b   1.000
_cell.length_c   1.000
_cell.angle_alpha   90.00
_cell.angle_beta   90.00
_cell.angle_gamma   90.00
#
_symmetry.space_group_name_H-M   'P 1'
#
loop_
_entity.id
_entity.type
_entity.pdbx_description
1 polymer ?
#
loop_
_entity_poly.entity_id
_entity_poly.type
_entity_poly.pdbx_seq_one_letter_code
_entity_poly.pdbx_strand_id
1 'polypeptide(L)'
;MAPSQTKSKSARPEPYIRSGSGIPRKKPGEHEPDFVLVREPGHGDQCHWVTKIDQDQNALKICGEPFISGEGAKDHLLSHRNVDNDQNDCGGSIIDAAGNRTIRCGWLGCDKPVQSKFFSRHVQGTHLGIKILCLRCGDTLKRKDEEKRHRTVRCKKNITKNKYLTPHALQESLAKYRIESPAQETSAIVILPPHMC
;
A
#
# COMPACT_ATOMS: atom_id res chain seq x y z
N MET A 1 40.85 -69.41 37.15
CA MET A 1 39.95 -68.55 37.94
C MET A 1 39.97 -67.17 37.32
N ALA A 2 38.88 -66.73 36.69
CA ALA A 2 38.78 -65.41 36.07
C ALA A 2 37.45 -64.76 36.49
N PRO A 3 37.44 -63.48 36.91
CA PRO A 3 36.28 -62.86 37.55
C PRO A 3 35.23 -62.39 36.53
N SER A 4 33.96 -62.75 36.82
CA SER A 4 32.77 -62.28 36.11
C SER A 4 32.52 -60.79 36.39
N GLN A 5 32.55 -59.96 35.35
CA GLN A 5 32.12 -58.57 35.41
C GLN A 5 30.64 -58.45 35.06
N THR A 6 29.82 -58.04 36.03
CA THR A 6 28.40 -57.69 35.84
C THR A 6 28.28 -56.21 35.50
N LYS A 7 27.69 -55.90 34.34
CA LYS A 7 27.47 -54.54 33.85
C LYS A 7 26.20 -53.93 34.47
N SER A 8 26.36 -52.88 35.26
CA SER A 8 25.29 -52.08 35.87
C SER A 8 24.56 -51.24 34.81
N LYS A 9 23.24 -51.41 34.69
CA LYS A 9 22.38 -50.61 33.79
C LYS A 9 22.14 -49.22 34.39
N SER A 10 22.66 -48.18 33.72
CA SER A 10 22.41 -46.77 34.02
C SER A 10 20.93 -46.44 33.84
N ALA A 11 20.29 -45.95 34.91
CA ALA A 11 18.93 -45.42 34.86
C ALA A 11 18.86 -44.20 33.94
N ARG A 12 17.78 -44.14 33.15
CA ARG A 12 17.50 -43.06 32.19
C ARG A 12 16.94 -41.86 32.95
N PRO A 13 17.44 -40.63 32.74
CA PRO A 13 16.94 -39.46 33.45
C PRO A 13 15.49 -39.15 33.05
N GLU A 14 14.70 -38.75 34.05
CA GLU A 14 13.30 -38.34 33.93
C GLU A 14 13.12 -37.18 32.93
N PRO A 15 12.04 -37.19 32.12
CA PRO A 15 11.74 -36.14 31.18
C PRO A 15 11.38 -34.84 31.90
N TYR A 16 12.15 -33.77 31.65
CA TYR A 16 11.89 -32.43 32.15
C TYR A 16 10.52 -31.91 31.70
N ILE A 17 9.57 -31.77 32.65
CA ILE A 17 8.27 -31.15 32.43
C ILE A 17 8.44 -29.63 32.43
N ARG A 18 8.39 -29.03 31.24
CA ARG A 18 8.47 -27.58 31.05
C ARG A 18 7.14 -26.95 31.47
N SER A 19 7.10 -26.34 32.65
CA SER A 19 5.95 -25.59 33.17
C SER A 19 5.56 -24.49 32.19
N GLY A 20 4.49 -24.73 31.43
CA GLY A 20 4.00 -23.83 30.39
C GLY A 20 3.27 -22.65 31.01
N SER A 21 3.95 -21.50 31.11
CA SER A 21 3.28 -20.21 31.17
C SER A 21 2.53 -20.01 29.86
N GLY A 22 1.22 -20.28 29.88
CA GLY A 22 0.30 -20.23 28.74
C GLY A 22 0.08 -18.81 28.22
N ILE A 23 1.12 -18.18 27.68
CA ILE A 23 0.96 -17.00 26.84
C ILE A 23 0.30 -17.49 25.55
N PRO A 24 -0.95 -17.07 25.23
CA PRO A 24 -1.59 -17.47 23.99
C PRO A 24 -0.70 -17.03 22.83
N ARG A 25 -0.22 -18.01 22.06
CA ARG A 25 0.52 -17.73 20.84
C ARG A 25 -0.45 -17.04 19.89
N LYS A 26 -0.17 -15.77 19.55
CA LYS A 26 -0.89 -15.09 18.47
C LYS A 26 -0.89 -15.97 17.23
N LYS A 27 -2.01 -16.04 16.52
CA LYS A 27 -2.13 -16.89 15.33
C LYS A 27 -1.02 -16.49 14.34
N PRO A 28 -0.31 -17.47 13.72
CA PRO A 28 0.63 -17.17 12.65
C PRO A 28 -0.08 -16.33 11.57
N GLY A 29 0.43 -15.13 11.30
CA GLY A 29 -0.16 -14.19 10.33
C GLY A 29 -0.92 -13.01 10.94
N GLU A 30 -1.23 -13.01 12.23
CA GLU A 30 -1.87 -11.88 12.91
C GLU A 30 -0.80 -10.92 13.44
N HIS A 31 -0.17 -10.21 12.51
CA HIS A 31 0.77 -9.14 12.79
C HIS A 31 0.01 -7.82 12.69
N GLU A 32 0.11 -6.98 13.73
CA GLU A 32 -0.33 -5.58 13.64
C GLU A 32 0.31 -4.95 12.39
N PRO A 33 -0.42 -4.16 11.58
CA PRO A 33 0.11 -3.68 10.32
C PRO A 33 1.27 -2.71 10.57
N ASP A 34 2.50 -3.23 10.46
CA ASP A 34 3.75 -2.46 10.60
C ASP A 34 3.90 -1.34 9.55
N PHE A 35 2.95 -1.23 8.63
CA PHE A 35 2.95 -0.33 7.52
C PHE A 35 1.56 0.26 7.31
N VAL A 36 1.51 1.56 7.09
CA VAL A 36 0.28 2.28 6.76
C VAL A 36 0.46 3.04 5.45
N LEU A 37 -0.62 3.13 4.68
CA LEU A 37 -0.65 4.01 3.52
C LEU A 37 -0.82 5.45 3.99
N VAL A 38 0.01 6.32 3.45
CA VAL A 38 0.00 7.74 3.76
C VAL A 38 0.08 8.55 2.47
N ARG A 39 -0.50 9.75 2.46
CA ARG A 39 -0.31 10.71 1.37
C ARG A 39 0.61 11.83 1.78
N GLU A 40 1.44 12.26 0.84
CA GLU A 40 2.20 13.50 0.97
C GLU A 40 1.28 14.72 0.94
N PRO A 41 1.52 15.73 1.79
CA PRO A 41 0.78 16.98 1.75
C PRO A 41 0.97 17.68 0.39
N GLY A 42 -0.09 18.34 -0.08
CA GLY A 42 -0.09 19.03 -1.38
C GLY A 42 -0.48 18.16 -2.57
N HIS A 43 -0.67 16.86 -2.37
CA HIS A 43 -1.33 16.00 -3.36
C HIS A 43 -2.83 15.99 -3.13
N GLY A 44 -3.60 16.30 -4.18
CA GLY A 44 -5.05 16.38 -4.11
C GLY A 44 -5.71 15.01 -3.99
N ASP A 45 -6.90 14.99 -3.39
CA ASP A 45 -7.74 13.79 -3.33
C ASP A 45 -8.61 13.62 -4.59
N GLN A 46 -8.35 14.39 -5.65
CA GLN A 46 -9.15 14.44 -6.86
C GLN A 46 -8.34 14.05 -8.09
N CYS A 47 -9.01 13.45 -9.06
CA CYS A 47 -8.43 13.10 -10.34
C CYS A 47 -8.27 14.35 -11.21
N HIS A 48 -7.04 14.74 -11.52
CA HIS A 48 -6.77 15.87 -12.43
C HIS A 48 -6.48 15.40 -13.86
N TRP A 49 -7.10 14.31 -14.29
CA TRP A 49 -6.96 13.79 -15.65
C TRP A 49 -7.69 14.70 -16.65
N VAL A 50 -7.01 15.06 -17.74
CA VAL A 50 -7.57 15.85 -18.83
C VAL A 50 -8.28 14.90 -19.79
N THR A 51 -9.60 15.04 -19.91
CA THR A 51 -10.45 14.05 -20.64
C THR A 51 -10.77 14.47 -22.07
N LYS A 52 -10.93 15.77 -22.33
CA LYS A 52 -11.14 16.34 -23.67
C LYS A 52 -10.61 17.77 -23.72
N ILE A 53 -10.07 18.14 -24.87
CA ILE A 53 -9.99 19.53 -25.33
C ILE A 53 -11.24 19.67 -26.20
N ASP A 54 -12.17 20.57 -25.87
CA ASP A 54 -13.34 20.82 -26.73
C ASP A 54 -12.85 21.16 -28.14
N GLN A 55 -13.63 20.81 -29.18
CA GLN A 55 -13.31 21.18 -30.56
C GLN A 55 -13.18 22.71 -30.73
N ASP A 56 -13.79 23.48 -29.83
CA ASP A 56 -13.69 24.94 -29.73
C ASP A 56 -12.47 25.44 -28.91
N GLN A 57 -11.55 24.54 -28.53
CA GLN A 57 -10.22 24.75 -27.92
C GLN A 57 -10.09 25.60 -26.65
N ASN A 58 -11.17 26.15 -26.08
CA ASN A 58 -11.00 27.15 -25.00
C ASN A 58 -11.20 26.64 -23.57
N ALA A 59 -11.58 25.37 -23.35
CA ALA A 59 -11.72 24.81 -22.02
C ALA A 59 -11.11 23.40 -21.90
N LEU A 60 -10.15 23.25 -21.00
CA LEU A 60 -9.61 21.96 -20.58
C LEU A 60 -10.60 21.30 -19.63
N LYS A 61 -11.18 20.16 -20.03
CA LYS A 61 -12.06 19.39 -19.14
C LYS A 61 -11.25 18.45 -18.25
N ILE A 62 -11.20 18.77 -16.96
CA ILE A 62 -10.57 17.96 -15.93
C ILE A 62 -11.62 17.01 -15.31
N CYS A 63 -11.22 15.77 -15.02
CA CYS A 63 -12.10 14.76 -14.45
C CYS A 63 -12.73 15.17 -13.10
N GLY A 64 -11.93 15.65 -12.14
CA GLY A 64 -12.39 16.16 -10.84
C GLY A 64 -12.91 15.10 -9.85
N GLU A 65 -13.08 13.85 -10.27
CA GLU A 65 -13.61 12.77 -9.43
C GLU A 65 -12.75 12.53 -8.17
N PRO A 66 -13.35 12.49 -6.97
CA PRO A 66 -12.62 12.26 -5.73
C PRO A 66 -12.22 10.78 -5.58
N PHE A 67 -11.02 10.55 -5.06
CA PHE A 67 -10.54 9.24 -4.66
C PHE A 67 -10.99 8.94 -3.24
N ILE A 68 -12.14 8.26 -3.13
CA ILE A 68 -12.72 7.82 -1.86
C ILE A 68 -11.78 6.83 -1.14
N SER A 69 -11.03 6.01 -1.90
CA SER A 69 -10.03 5.08 -1.37
C SER A 69 -8.88 4.84 -2.35
N GLY A 70 -7.72 4.43 -1.85
CA GLY A 70 -6.58 4.05 -2.70
C GLY A 70 -6.86 2.91 -3.68
N GLU A 71 -7.83 2.04 -3.37
CA GLU A 71 -8.22 0.91 -4.24
C GLU A 71 -9.18 1.38 -5.35
N GLY A 72 -10.19 2.21 -5.01
CA GLY A 72 -11.07 2.84 -6.00
C GLY A 72 -10.32 3.76 -6.98
N ALA A 73 -9.20 4.33 -6.55
CA ALA A 73 -8.33 5.13 -7.42
C ALA A 73 -7.77 4.32 -8.60
N LYS A 74 -7.43 3.05 -8.39
CA LYS A 74 -6.84 2.24 -9.47
C LYS A 74 -7.85 2.00 -10.59
N ASP A 75 -9.06 1.60 -10.25
CA ASP A 75 -10.09 1.27 -11.24
C ASP A 75 -10.56 2.52 -11.99
N HIS A 76 -10.72 3.63 -11.26
CA HIS A 76 -10.99 4.93 -11.86
C HIS A 76 -9.89 5.33 -12.86
N LEU A 77 -8.62 5.21 -12.50
CA LEU A 77 -7.50 5.56 -13.41
C LEU A 77 -7.43 4.66 -14.64
N LEU A 78 -7.83 3.39 -14.52
CA LEU A 78 -7.90 2.48 -15.66
C LEU A 78 -9.03 2.84 -16.63
N SER A 79 -10.10 3.51 -16.17
CA SER A 79 -11.16 4.01 -17.06
C SER A 79 -10.61 5.04 -18.05
N HIS A 80 -9.78 5.99 -17.58
CA HIS A 80 -9.14 7.00 -18.43
C HIS A 80 -8.22 6.41 -19.48
N ARG A 81 -7.59 5.27 -19.18
CA ARG A 81 -6.68 4.58 -20.12
C ARG A 81 -7.40 4.04 -21.37
N ASN A 82 -8.69 3.70 -21.25
CA ASN A 82 -9.42 3.02 -22.33
C ASN A 82 -10.18 3.99 -23.25
N VAL A 83 -10.38 5.25 -22.84
CA VAL A 83 -11.14 6.23 -23.62
C VAL A 83 -10.45 6.60 -24.94
N ASP A 84 -9.13 6.41 -25.04
CA ASP A 84 -8.35 6.78 -26.24
C ASP A 84 -8.19 5.65 -27.27
N ASN A 85 -8.73 4.44 -27.03
CA ASN A 85 -8.57 3.31 -27.97
C ASN A 85 -9.67 3.21 -29.03
N ASP A 86 -10.86 3.77 -28.77
CA ASP A 86 -11.97 3.73 -29.72
C ASP A 86 -12.08 5.08 -30.43
N GLN A 87 -11.42 5.14 -31.58
CA GLN A 87 -11.84 5.89 -32.77
C GLN A 87 -11.53 7.36 -33.02
N ASN A 88 -10.82 8.15 -32.20
CA ASN A 88 -10.34 9.46 -32.70
C ASN A 88 -9.06 9.95 -32.01
N ASP A 89 -7.99 9.95 -32.80
CA ASP A 89 -6.99 11.01 -32.96
C ASP A 89 -6.65 11.86 -31.70
N CYS A 90 -5.52 11.53 -31.05
CA CYS A 90 -4.63 12.42 -30.25
C CYS A 90 -3.64 11.61 -29.38
N GLY A 91 -3.99 10.39 -28.97
CA GLY A 91 -3.26 9.61 -27.95
C GLY A 91 -2.55 8.36 -28.48
N GLY A 92 -1.77 8.47 -29.56
CA GLY A 92 -1.12 7.31 -30.18
C GLY A 92 -0.30 6.49 -29.18
N SER A 93 -0.62 5.20 -29.02
CA SER A 93 0.22 4.29 -28.24
C SER A 93 1.55 4.13 -28.95
N ILE A 94 2.63 4.60 -28.31
CA ILE A 94 3.98 4.48 -28.86
C ILE A 94 4.53 3.13 -28.42
N ILE A 95 4.93 2.30 -29.38
CA ILE A 95 5.65 1.06 -29.09
C ILE A 95 7.15 1.41 -28.97
N ASP A 96 7.77 1.07 -27.85
CA ASP A 96 9.22 1.24 -27.69
C ASP A 96 10.01 0.22 -28.52
N ALA A 97 11.32 0.42 -28.68
CA ALA A 97 12.18 -0.49 -29.45
C ALA A 97 12.19 -1.94 -28.91
N ALA A 98 11.73 -2.15 -27.66
CA ALA A 98 11.60 -3.46 -27.02
C ALA A 98 10.17 -4.04 -27.15
N GLY A 99 9.29 -3.43 -27.95
CA GLY A 99 7.93 -3.90 -28.19
C GLY A 99 6.94 -3.59 -27.06
N ASN A 100 7.31 -2.76 -26.06
CA ASN A 100 6.38 -2.41 -25.00
C ASN A 100 5.50 -1.22 -25.40
N ARG A 101 4.20 -1.34 -25.12
CA ARG A 101 3.26 -0.23 -25.26
C ARG A 101 3.50 0.83 -24.19
N THR A 102 3.81 2.03 -24.65
CA THR A 102 3.88 3.24 -23.81
C THR A 102 2.66 4.12 -24.08
N ILE A 103 2.22 4.81 -23.03
CA ILE A 103 1.06 5.70 -22.99
C ILE A 103 1.55 6.99 -22.34
N ARG A 104 1.14 8.15 -22.86
CA ARG A 104 1.41 9.43 -22.21
C ARG A 104 0.49 9.60 -21.01
N CYS A 105 1.02 10.13 -19.91
CA CYS A 105 0.15 10.53 -18.81
C CYS A 105 -0.72 11.72 -19.27
N GLY A 106 -2.02 11.69 -18.98
CA GLY A 106 -2.95 12.80 -19.26
C GLY A 106 -3.23 13.65 -18.01
N TRP A 107 -2.42 13.50 -16.97
CA TRP A 107 -2.57 14.28 -15.75
C TRP A 107 -2.16 15.73 -16.01
N LEU A 108 -2.91 16.69 -15.47
CA LEU A 108 -2.62 18.12 -15.64
C LEU A 108 -1.17 18.45 -15.27
N GLY A 109 -0.37 18.88 -16.25
CA GLY A 109 1.05 19.20 -16.08
C GLY A 109 2.01 18.00 -16.12
N CYS A 110 1.58 16.84 -16.62
CA CYS A 110 2.43 15.66 -16.76
C CYS A 110 2.41 15.11 -18.19
N ASP A 111 3.54 15.21 -18.90
CA ASP A 111 3.68 14.69 -20.27
C ASP A 111 4.58 13.45 -20.35
N LYS A 112 4.83 12.79 -19.21
CA LYS A 112 5.78 11.68 -19.16
C LYS A 112 5.22 10.46 -19.90
N PRO A 113 5.99 9.84 -20.82
CA PRO A 113 5.63 8.56 -21.37
C PRO A 113 5.84 7.47 -20.32
N VAL A 114 4.83 6.62 -20.14
CA VAL A 114 4.85 5.55 -19.14
C VAL A 114 4.50 4.24 -19.82
N GLN A 115 5.24 3.18 -19.51
CA GLN A 115 4.84 1.84 -19.96
C GLN A 115 3.48 1.50 -19.37
N SER A 116 2.60 0.94 -20.19
CA SER A 116 1.22 0.67 -19.83
C SER A 116 1.06 -0.13 -18.53
N LYS A 117 1.95 -1.11 -18.29
CA LYS A 117 1.99 -1.93 -17.07
C LYS A 117 2.36 -1.15 -15.80
N PHE A 118 3.01 0.00 -15.92
CA PHE A 118 3.45 0.85 -14.81
C PHE A 118 2.61 2.12 -14.66
N PHE A 119 1.56 2.28 -15.48
CA PHE A 119 0.73 3.48 -15.50
C PHE A 119 0.06 3.77 -14.15
N SER A 120 -0.68 2.81 -13.58
CA SER A 120 -1.32 2.97 -12.27
C SER A 120 -0.31 3.36 -11.17
N ARG A 121 0.85 2.70 -11.18
CA ARG A 121 1.94 3.00 -10.25
C ARG A 121 2.50 4.41 -10.44
N HIS A 122 2.66 4.85 -11.67
CA HIS A 122 3.14 6.20 -11.97
C HIS A 122 2.20 7.24 -11.38
N VAL A 123 0.88 7.10 -11.59
CA VAL A 123 -0.10 8.06 -11.09
C VAL A 123 -0.15 8.07 -9.55
N GLN A 124 -0.25 6.89 -8.92
CA GLN A 124 -0.28 6.77 -7.46
C GLN A 124 0.94 7.42 -6.79
N GLY A 125 2.14 7.21 -7.35
CA GLY A 125 3.37 7.73 -6.77
C GLY A 125 3.71 9.17 -7.14
N THR A 126 3.37 9.61 -8.36
CA THR A 126 3.78 10.94 -8.88
C THR A 126 2.70 11.99 -8.61
N HIS A 127 1.43 11.61 -8.71
CA HIS A 127 0.32 12.55 -8.69
C HIS A 127 -0.50 12.49 -7.41
N LEU A 128 -0.70 11.30 -6.86
CA LEU A 128 -1.42 11.13 -5.59
C LEU A 128 -0.52 11.18 -4.36
N GLY A 129 0.81 11.13 -4.56
CA GLY A 129 1.78 11.14 -3.45
C GLY A 129 1.61 9.98 -2.47
N ILE A 130 1.04 8.85 -2.92
CA ILE A 130 0.78 7.70 -2.06
C ILE A 130 2.11 7.03 -1.72
N LYS A 131 2.37 6.89 -0.42
CA LYS A 131 3.54 6.23 0.16
C LYS A 131 3.12 5.22 1.20
N ILE A 132 4.03 4.31 1.51
CA ILE A 132 3.87 3.31 2.57
C ILE A 132 4.82 3.70 3.70
N LEU A 133 4.28 4.15 4.82
CA LEU A 133 5.05 4.49 6.01
C LEU A 133 5.26 3.24 6.86
N CYS A 134 6.51 2.91 7.18
CA CYS A 134 6.82 1.87 8.14
C CYS A 134 6.69 2.41 9.57
N LEU A 135 5.70 1.94 10.32
CA LEU A 135 5.48 2.31 11.73
C LEU A 135 6.64 1.89 12.64
N ARG A 136 7.47 0.93 12.21
CA ARG A 136 8.64 0.48 12.98
C ARG A 136 9.88 1.32 12.78
N CYS A 137 10.05 2.06 11.69
CA CYS A 137 11.28 2.82 11.48
C CYS A 137 11.05 4.29 11.19
N GLY A 138 9.85 4.65 10.73
CA GLY A 138 9.52 5.96 10.20
C GLY A 138 9.88 6.13 8.72
N ASP A 139 10.50 5.13 8.09
CA ASP A 139 10.86 5.21 6.67
C ASP A 139 9.60 5.15 5.80
N THR A 140 9.54 6.04 4.81
CA THR A 140 8.52 6.01 3.76
C THR A 140 9.04 5.28 2.53
N LEU A 141 8.24 4.35 2.04
CA LEU A 141 8.52 3.51 0.89
C LEU A 141 7.57 3.90 -0.24
N LYS A 142 8.04 3.82 -1.49
CA LYS A 142 7.23 4.21 -2.65
C LYS A 142 6.42 3.03 -3.21
N ARG A 143 6.64 1.81 -2.72
CA ARG A 143 6.11 0.58 -3.30
C ARG A 143 5.87 -0.52 -2.29
N LYS A 144 4.88 -1.38 -2.59
CA LYS A 144 4.61 -2.63 -1.87
C LYS A 144 5.77 -3.64 -1.95
N ASP A 145 6.49 -3.70 -3.08
CA ASP A 145 7.68 -4.56 -3.18
C ASP A 145 8.83 -4.08 -2.29
N GLU A 146 8.96 -2.75 -2.16
CA GLU A 146 9.92 -2.13 -1.24
C GLU A 146 9.52 -2.41 0.20
N GLU A 147 8.22 -2.35 0.53
CA GLU A 147 7.68 -2.78 1.82
C GLU A 147 8.04 -4.23 2.15
N LYS A 148 7.78 -5.16 1.22
CA LYS A 148 8.09 -6.58 1.40
C LYS A 148 9.58 -6.81 1.66
N ARG A 149 10.46 -6.14 0.89
CA ARG A 149 11.91 -6.18 1.09
C ARG A 149 12.36 -5.47 2.37
N HIS A 150 11.68 -4.40 2.75
CA HIS A 150 11.94 -3.65 3.97
C HIS A 150 11.64 -4.51 5.19
N ARG A 151 10.50 -5.21 5.18
CA ARG A 151 10.08 -6.15 6.22
C ARG A 151 11.11 -7.25 6.45
N THR A 152 11.68 -7.81 5.39
CA THR A 152 12.59 -8.96 5.49
C THR A 152 14.04 -8.60 5.80
N VAL A 153 14.58 -7.52 5.20
CA VAL A 153 16.04 -7.28 5.23
C VAL A 153 16.43 -5.83 5.56
N ARG A 154 15.59 -4.83 5.29
CA ARG A 154 16.04 -3.43 5.24
C ARG A 154 15.50 -2.50 6.31
N CYS A 155 14.63 -2.98 7.20
CA CYS A 155 14.22 -2.18 8.34
C CYS A 155 15.37 -2.12 9.35
N LYS A 156 16.13 -1.01 9.35
CA LYS A 156 17.27 -0.78 10.25
C LYS A 156 16.92 -1.01 11.73
N LYS A 157 15.65 -0.78 12.08
CA LYS A 157 15.06 -0.95 13.41
C LYS A 157 14.54 -2.37 13.71
N ASN A 158 14.49 -3.27 12.72
CA ASN A 158 13.91 -4.62 12.81
C ASN A 158 14.94 -5.75 13.06
N ILE A 159 16.24 -5.49 12.86
CA ILE A 159 17.22 -6.60 12.91
C ILE A 159 17.72 -6.91 14.32
N THR A 160 17.78 -5.95 15.26
CA THR A 160 18.33 -6.27 16.61
C THR A 160 17.90 -5.39 17.79
N LYS A 161 17.17 -4.28 17.64
CA LYS A 161 17.12 -3.26 18.72
C LYS A 161 15.80 -2.59 19.12
N ASN A 162 14.64 -2.91 18.55
CA ASN A 162 13.40 -2.27 19.05
C ASN A 162 12.60 -3.14 20.00
N LYS A 163 12.89 -3.00 21.29
CA LYS A 163 11.84 -3.16 22.31
C LYS A 163 10.93 -1.93 22.37
N TYR A 164 11.36 -0.75 21.91
CA TYR A 164 10.58 0.49 22.03
C TYR A 164 10.93 1.45 20.89
N LEU A 165 10.08 1.55 19.85
CA LEU A 165 9.95 2.87 19.23
C LEU A 165 9.26 3.72 20.27
N THR A 166 9.89 4.85 20.62
CA THR A 166 9.20 5.83 21.44
C THR A 166 7.95 6.28 20.66
N PRO A 167 6.76 6.26 21.28
CA PRO A 167 5.53 6.72 20.65
C PRO A 167 5.66 8.09 19.97
N HIS A 168 6.56 8.94 20.48
CA HIS A 168 6.88 10.26 19.94
C HIS A 168 7.38 10.25 18.48
N ALA A 169 8.34 9.39 18.12
CA ALA A 169 8.89 9.37 16.75
C ALA A 169 7.86 8.85 15.73
N LEU A 170 6.95 7.98 16.18
CA LEU A 170 5.80 7.56 15.39
C LEU A 170 4.83 8.73 15.22
N GLN A 171 4.53 9.45 16.29
CA GLN A 171 3.61 10.58 16.29
C GLN A 171 4.10 11.74 15.41
N GLU A 172 5.39 12.05 15.40
CA GLU A 172 5.99 13.04 14.48
C GLU A 172 5.86 12.60 13.00
N SER A 173 6.11 11.31 12.73
CA SER A 173 5.96 10.77 11.37
C SER A 173 4.50 10.81 10.93
N LEU A 174 3.57 10.47 11.82
CA LEU A 174 2.13 10.55 11.57
C LEU A 174 1.64 12.00 11.44
N ALA A 175 2.21 12.96 12.17
CA ALA A 175 1.85 14.37 12.04
C ALA A 175 2.28 14.96 10.68
N LYS A 176 3.32 14.40 10.06
CA LYS A 176 3.82 14.85 8.76
C LYS A 176 2.95 14.39 7.58
N TYR A 177 2.23 13.28 7.73
CA TYR A 177 1.46 12.70 6.63
C TYR A 177 -0.01 12.57 6.99
N ARG A 178 -0.88 12.79 6.00
CA ARG A 178 -2.30 12.47 6.18
C ARG A 178 -2.44 10.95 6.15
N ILE A 179 -2.81 10.37 7.29
CA ILE A 179 -3.16 8.95 7.36
C ILE A 179 -4.47 8.79 6.59
N GLU A 180 -4.47 7.93 5.58
CA GLU A 180 -5.73 7.42 5.06
C GLU A 180 -6.30 6.51 6.15
N SER A 181 -7.20 7.07 6.97
CA SER A 181 -8.03 6.22 7.80
C SER A 181 -8.76 5.29 6.84
N PRO A 182 -8.70 3.96 7.00
CA PRO A 182 -9.60 3.09 6.26
C PRO A 182 -10.98 3.65 6.53
N ALA A 183 -11.69 4.04 5.47
CA ALA A 183 -13.05 4.53 5.60
C ALA A 183 -13.80 3.46 6.38
N GLN A 184 -14.06 3.72 7.67
CA GLN A 184 -15.06 2.96 8.36
C GLN A 184 -16.33 3.40 7.64
N GLU A 185 -16.87 2.51 6.82
CA GLU A 185 -18.20 2.62 6.24
C GLU A 185 -19.17 2.75 7.41
N THR A 186 -19.31 3.96 7.95
CA THR A 186 -20.47 4.33 8.74
C THR A 186 -21.57 4.52 7.72
N SER A 187 -22.10 3.40 7.25
CA SER A 187 -23.39 3.31 6.59
C SER A 187 -24.42 3.77 7.60
N ALA A 188 -24.56 5.10 7.75
CA ALA A 188 -25.69 5.69 8.42
C ALA A 188 -26.90 5.39 7.53
N ILE A 189 -27.55 4.26 7.81
CA ILE A 189 -28.88 3.96 7.30
C ILE A 189 -29.78 5.07 7.83
N VAL A 190 -30.05 6.06 6.98
CA VAL A 190 -31.09 7.06 7.25
C VAL A 190 -32.41 6.32 7.13
N ILE A 191 -32.92 5.82 8.26
CA ILE A 191 -34.29 5.33 8.35
C ILE A 191 -35.18 6.57 8.27
N LEU A 192 -35.69 6.85 7.07
CA LEU A 192 -36.74 7.85 6.87
C LEU A 192 -37.99 7.38 7.63
N PRO A 193 -38.61 8.23 8.48
CA PRO A 193 -39.84 7.86 9.16
C PRO A 193 -40.95 7.62 8.13
N PRO A 194 -41.84 6.63 8.36
CA PRO A 194 -42.97 6.40 7.48
C PRO A 194 -43.89 7.62 7.51
N HIS A 195 -44.14 8.18 6.33
CA HIS A 195 -45.19 9.17 6.13
C HIS A 195 -46.52 8.56 6.59
N MET A 196 -47.13 9.16 7.61
CA MET A 196 -48.52 8.86 7.97
C MET A 196 -49.42 9.66 7.00
N CYS A 197 -50.24 8.93 6.24
CA CYS A 197 -51.35 9.48 5.47
C CYS A 197 -52.45 10.00 6.39
#